data_AF-A0A095Z211-F1
#
_entry.id   AF-A0A095Z211-F1
#
_cell.length_a   1.000
_cell.length_b   1.000
_cell.length_c   1.000
_cell.angle_alpha   90.00
_cell.angle_beta   90.00
_cell.angle_gamma   90.00
#
_symmetry.space_group_name_H-M   'P 1'
#
loop_
_entity.id
_entity.type
_entity.pdbx_description
1 polymer ?
#
loop_
_entity_poly.entity_id
_entity_poly.type
_entity_poly.pdbx_seq_one_letter_code
_entity_poly.pdbx_strand_id
1 'polypeptide(L)'
;MTKRKKARVYSEVFKLQVLTDYYSHGDTLGSLGRKWNVDPISISQWTKRWPVDSKSLSLSSDIISSYRMEHPDTKLSHDEILQKRICDLEHALDLEKLRSRAFEKMIEIAEAEEGISILKKGGAKQ
;
A
#
# COMPACT_ATOMS: atom_id res chain seq x y z
N MET A 1 15.62 0.99 45.37
CA MET A 1 16.16 0.72 44.02
C MET A 1 15.67 -0.64 43.55
N THR A 2 14.76 -0.69 42.57
CA THR A 2 14.27 -1.95 42.01
C THR A 2 15.31 -2.50 41.03
N LYS A 3 15.79 -3.74 41.25
CA LYS A 3 16.74 -4.41 40.36
C LYS A 3 16.11 -4.52 38.96
N ARG A 4 16.79 -4.00 37.93
CA ARG A 4 16.37 -4.11 36.53
C ARG A 4 16.32 -5.60 36.17
N LYS A 5 15.11 -6.14 35.94
CA LYS A 5 14.94 -7.52 35.49
C LYS A 5 15.69 -7.71 34.16
N LYS A 6 16.43 -8.81 34.01
CA LYS A 6 17.09 -9.15 32.75
C LYS A 6 16.05 -9.18 31.63
N ALA A 7 16.33 -8.53 30.52
CA ALA A 7 15.45 -8.54 29.36
C ALA A 7 15.29 -9.99 28.88
N ARG A 8 14.05 -10.46 28.74
CA ARG A 8 13.77 -11.75 28.11
C ARG A 8 14.11 -11.62 26.62
N VAL A 9 14.99 -12.48 26.13
CA VAL A 9 15.37 -12.54 24.72
C VAL A 9 14.58 -13.67 24.08
N TYR A 10 13.83 -13.34 23.04
CA TYR A 10 13.06 -14.31 22.25
C TYR A 10 13.70 -14.47 20.88
N SER A 11 13.73 -15.69 20.36
CA SER A 11 14.16 -15.98 19.00
C SER A 11 13.22 -15.33 17.99
N GLU A 12 13.72 -15.04 16.80
CA GLU A 12 12.91 -14.45 15.72
C GLU A 12 11.78 -15.38 15.29
N VAL A 13 12.07 -16.67 15.12
CA VAL A 13 11.08 -17.70 14.78
C VAL A 13 9.92 -17.73 15.78
N PHE A 14 10.23 -17.65 17.08
CA PHE A 14 9.20 -17.61 18.12
C PHE A 14 8.34 -16.34 18.02
N LYS A 15 8.95 -15.18 17.79
CA LYS A 15 8.21 -13.91 17.60
C LYS A 15 7.28 -13.98 16.40
N LEU A 16 7.76 -14.51 15.27
CA LEU A 16 6.96 -14.68 14.07
C LEU A 16 5.79 -15.62 14.31
N GLN A 17 6.01 -16.75 14.99
CA GLN A 17 4.94 -17.69 15.34
C GLN A 17 3.84 -17.05 16.20
N VAL A 18 4.23 -16.26 17.21
CA VAL A 18 3.28 -15.51 18.07
C VAL A 18 2.50 -14.49 17.26
N LEU A 19 3.14 -13.79 16.32
CA LEU A 19 2.48 -12.81 15.46
C LEU A 19 1.55 -13.47 14.43
N THR A 20 1.93 -14.61 13.85
CA THR A 20 1.06 -15.37 12.95
C THR A 20 -0.23 -15.76 13.67
N ASP A 21 -0.13 -16.23 14.91
CA ASP A 21 -1.29 -16.56 15.75
C ASP A 21 -2.15 -15.33 16.05
N TYR A 22 -1.51 -14.19 16.37
CA TYR A 22 -2.18 -12.90 16.61
C TYR A 22 -3.02 -12.45 15.41
N TYR A 23 -2.42 -12.41 14.22
CA TYR A 23 -3.09 -11.95 13.01
C TYR A 23 -4.16 -12.93 12.49
N SER A 24 -4.04 -14.23 12.82
CA SER A 24 -5.00 -15.25 12.39
C SER A 24 -6.27 -15.29 13.24
N HIS A 25 -6.17 -15.01 14.55
CA HIS A 25 -7.28 -15.20 15.49
C HIS A 25 -7.89 -13.89 16.01
N GLY A 26 -7.28 -12.72 15.73
CA GLY A 26 -7.80 -11.43 16.19
C GLY A 26 -7.78 -11.27 17.71
N ASP A 27 -6.96 -12.04 18.42
CA ASP A 27 -6.86 -12.02 19.88
C ASP A 27 -6.31 -10.69 20.39
N THR A 28 -6.84 -10.20 21.52
CA THR A 28 -6.22 -9.04 22.20
C THR A 28 -4.80 -9.36 22.67
N LEU A 29 -3.93 -8.34 22.72
CA LEU A 29 -2.54 -8.48 23.19
C LEU A 29 -2.43 -9.13 24.59
N GLY A 30 -3.41 -8.89 25.47
CA GLY A 30 -3.46 -9.48 26.80
C GLY A 30 -3.78 -10.98 26.79
N SER A 31 -4.72 -11.41 25.93
CA SER A 31 -5.03 -12.84 25.75
C SER A 31 -3.85 -13.58 25.13
N LEU A 32 -3.24 -13.00 24.09
CA LEU A 32 -2.06 -13.58 23.44
C LEU A 32 -0.87 -13.68 24.42
N GLY A 33 -0.66 -12.64 25.23
CA GLY A 33 0.39 -12.64 26.25
C GLY A 33 0.23 -13.75 27.29
N ARG A 34 -1.02 -14.05 27.70
CA ARG A 34 -1.32 -15.20 28.57
C ARG A 34 -1.06 -16.53 27.88
N LYS A 35 -1.49 -16.68 26.61
CA LYS A 35 -1.33 -17.90 25.82
C LYS A 35 0.15 -18.27 25.60
N TRP A 36 0.97 -17.28 25.26
CA TRP A 36 2.38 -17.49 24.89
C TRP A 36 3.36 -17.16 26.03
N ASN A 37 2.88 -16.76 27.21
CA ASN A 37 3.69 -16.29 28.33
C ASN A 37 4.66 -15.15 27.94
N VAL A 38 4.15 -14.23 27.13
CA VAL A 38 4.88 -13.04 26.64
C VAL A 38 4.22 -11.78 27.20
N ASP A 39 5.04 -10.81 27.55
CA ASP A 39 4.55 -9.52 27.98
C ASP A 39 3.84 -8.78 26.81
N PRO A 40 2.62 -8.24 27.00
CA PRO A 40 1.88 -7.55 25.95
C PRO A 40 2.63 -6.38 25.31
N ILE A 41 3.53 -5.70 26.04
CA ILE A 41 4.35 -4.60 25.51
C ILE A 41 5.37 -5.16 24.51
N SER A 42 5.92 -6.35 24.77
CA SER A 42 6.84 -7.02 23.84
C SER A 42 6.14 -7.38 22.53
N ILE A 43 4.91 -7.91 22.61
CA ILE A 43 4.09 -8.23 21.43
C ILE A 43 3.78 -6.95 20.65
N SER A 44 3.39 -5.87 21.32
CA SER A 44 3.14 -4.56 20.68
C SER A 44 4.38 -4.00 19.98
N GLN A 45 5.58 -4.25 20.50
CA GLN A 45 6.81 -3.87 19.81
C GLN A 45 7.07 -4.73 18.57
N TRP A 46 6.71 -6.02 18.61
CA TRP A 46 6.88 -6.91 17.47
C TRP A 46 5.89 -6.60 16.34
N THR A 47 4.64 -6.26 16.64
CA THR A 47 3.66 -5.85 15.61
C THR A 47 4.08 -4.58 14.87
N LYS A 48 4.83 -3.68 15.52
CA LYS A 48 5.45 -2.52 14.85
C LYS A 48 6.62 -2.89 13.94
N ARG A 49 7.32 -3.97 14.25
CA ARG A 49 8.50 -4.44 13.50
C ARG A 49 8.10 -5.33 12.31
N TRP A 50 7.06 -6.14 12.49
CA TRP A 50 6.48 -7.03 11.49
C TRP A 50 4.97 -6.76 11.42
N PRO A 51 4.56 -5.78 10.60
CA PRO A 51 3.14 -5.55 10.34
C PRO A 51 2.49 -6.73 9.63
N VAL A 52 1.16 -6.75 9.54
CA VAL A 52 0.37 -7.87 8.99
C VAL A 52 0.73 -8.22 7.54
N ASP A 53 1.18 -7.23 6.75
CA ASP A 53 1.62 -7.36 5.37
C ASP A 53 3.11 -7.73 5.23
N SER A 54 3.81 -7.96 6.35
CA SER A 54 5.22 -8.29 6.33
C SER A 54 5.48 -9.63 5.64
N LYS A 55 6.37 -9.61 4.64
CA LYS A 55 6.84 -10.82 3.91
C LYS A 55 7.38 -11.90 4.86
N SER A 56 7.90 -11.51 6.02
CA SER A 56 8.45 -12.44 7.01
C SER A 56 7.40 -13.35 7.67
N LEU A 57 6.12 -12.93 7.73
CA LEU A 57 5.06 -13.70 8.37
C LEU A 57 4.43 -14.74 7.43
N SER A 58 4.63 -14.61 6.12
CA SER A 58 4.08 -15.51 5.09
C SER A 58 2.58 -15.79 5.28
N LEU A 59 1.80 -14.79 5.72
CA LEU A 59 0.37 -14.92 5.93
C LEU A 59 -0.38 -15.03 4.60
N SER A 60 -1.49 -15.78 4.60
CA SER A 60 -2.40 -15.82 3.45
C SER A 60 -3.04 -14.45 3.21
N SER A 61 -3.32 -14.14 1.94
CA SER A 61 -4.04 -12.93 1.53
C SER A 61 -5.39 -12.79 2.26
N ASP A 62 -6.06 -13.91 2.53
CA ASP A 62 -7.37 -13.92 3.21
C ASP A 62 -7.26 -13.42 4.65
N ILE A 63 -6.22 -13.85 5.38
CA ILE A 63 -5.95 -13.44 6.76
C ILE A 63 -5.57 -11.96 6.82
N ILE A 64 -4.74 -11.51 5.86
CA ILE A 64 -4.35 -10.09 5.76
C ILE A 64 -5.59 -9.22 5.49
N SER A 65 -6.49 -9.68 4.62
CA SER A 65 -7.73 -8.98 4.29
C SER A 65 -8.68 -8.92 5.48
N SER A 66 -8.95 -10.06 6.14
CA SER A 66 -9.85 -10.12 7.29
C SER A 66 -9.37 -9.24 8.43
N TYR A 67 -8.07 -9.30 8.76
CA TYR A 67 -7.50 -8.48 9.82
C TYR A 67 -7.62 -6.98 9.54
N ARG A 68 -7.42 -6.55 8.29
CA ARG A 68 -7.56 -5.14 7.90
C ARG A 68 -9.01 -4.65 7.91
N MET A 69 -9.98 -5.50 7.58
CA MET A 69 -11.40 -5.14 7.68
C MET A 69 -11.80 -4.88 9.13
N GLU A 70 -11.29 -5.68 10.07
CA GLU A 70 -11.53 -5.49 11.51
C GLU A 70 -10.74 -4.31 12.10
N HIS A 71 -9.60 -3.96 11.49
CA HIS A 71 -8.69 -2.91 11.95
C HIS A 71 -8.45 -1.85 10.85
N PRO A 72 -9.46 -1.04 10.50
CA PRO A 72 -9.40 -0.08 9.39
C PRO A 72 -8.35 1.03 9.58
N ASP A 73 -7.93 1.28 10.82
CA ASP A 73 -6.89 2.26 11.16
C ASP A 73 -5.46 1.76 10.86
N THR A 74 -5.31 0.55 10.34
CA THR A 74 -3.99 0.02 9.93
C THR A 74 -3.47 0.87 8.77
N LYS A 75 -2.46 1.70 9.05
CA LYS A 75 -1.81 2.55 8.04
C LYS A 75 -1.39 1.70 6.84
N LEU A 76 -1.80 2.13 5.64
CA LEU A 76 -1.34 1.52 4.39
C LEU A 76 0.19 1.47 4.36
N SER A 77 0.71 0.35 3.91
CA SER A 77 2.14 0.15 3.73
C SER A 77 2.68 1.15 2.71
N HIS A 78 3.97 1.50 2.80
CA HIS A 78 4.59 2.41 1.83
C HIS A 78 4.45 1.87 0.40
N ASP A 79 4.62 0.55 0.23
CA ASP A 79 4.47 -0.12 -1.06
C ASP A 79 3.03 -0.01 -1.61
N GLU A 80 2.02 -0.10 -0.75
CA GLU A 80 0.61 0.03 -1.13
C GLU A 80 0.26 1.47 -1.54
N ILE A 81 0.82 2.47 -0.85
CA ILE A 81 0.69 3.88 -1.21
C ILE A 81 1.31 4.13 -2.58
N LEU A 82 2.50 3.57 -2.83
CA LEU A 82 3.16 3.67 -4.13
C LEU A 82 2.36 3.00 -5.24
N GLN A 83 1.85 1.78 -5.01
CA GLN A 83 1.00 1.06 -5.96
C GLN A 83 -0.25 1.84 -6.32
N LYS A 84 -0.94 2.40 -5.32
CA LYS A 84 -2.10 3.27 -5.56
C LYS A 84 -1.72 4.50 -6.40
N ARG A 85 -0.59 5.12 -6.08
CA ARG A 85 -0.11 6.29 -6.83
C ARG A 85 0.20 5.95 -8.28
N ILE A 86 0.78 4.77 -8.56
CA ILE A 86 1.04 4.30 -9.92
C ILE A 86 -0.27 4.14 -10.68
N CYS A 87 -1.25 3.44 -10.09
CA CYS A 87 -2.57 3.26 -10.69
C CYS A 87 -3.26 4.59 -11.02
N ASP A 88 -3.21 5.55 -10.10
CA ASP A 88 -3.79 6.89 -10.31
C ASP A 88 -3.09 7.65 -11.46
N LEU A 89 -1.76 7.53 -11.54
CA LEU A 89 -0.95 8.17 -12.58
C LEU A 89 -1.19 7.54 -13.96
N GLU A 90 -1.31 6.21 -14.03
CA GLU A 90 -1.62 5.50 -15.27
C GLU A 90 -3.00 5.91 -15.80
N HIS A 91 -4.02 5.96 -14.93
CA HIS A 91 -5.35 6.41 -15.31
C HIS A 91 -5.35 7.88 -15.80
N ALA A 92 -4.63 8.77 -15.11
CA ALA A 92 -4.50 10.17 -15.54
C ALA A 92 -3.80 10.29 -16.90
N LEU A 93 -2.77 9.47 -17.14
CA LEU A 93 -2.06 9.43 -18.42
C LEU A 93 -2.96 8.96 -19.55
N ASP A 94 -3.75 7.92 -19.33
CA ASP A 94 -4.67 7.40 -20.35
C ASP A 94 -5.77 8.41 -20.70
N LEU A 95 -6.29 9.13 -19.70
CA LEU A 95 -7.25 10.20 -19.93
C LEU A 95 -6.64 11.34 -20.77
N GLU A 96 -5.41 11.75 -20.47
CA GLU A 96 -4.74 12.83 -21.22
C GLU A 96 -4.39 12.40 -22.65
N LYS A 97 -3.99 11.14 -22.86
CA LYS A 97 -3.81 10.58 -24.21
C LYS A 97 -5.11 10.56 -25.01
N LEU A 98 -6.21 10.17 -24.37
CA LEU A 98 -7.53 10.18 -25.02
C LEU A 98 -7.94 11.61 -25.40
N ARG A 99 -7.73 12.56 -24.49
CA ARG A 99 -8.01 13.98 -24.73
C ARG A 99 -7.17 14.54 -25.88
N SER A 100 -5.88 14.23 -25.91
CA SER A 100 -4.96 14.65 -26.98
C SER A 100 -5.42 14.12 -28.35
N ARG A 101 -5.77 12.84 -28.43
CA ARG A 101 -6.31 12.23 -29.65
C ARG A 101 -7.64 12.85 -30.09
N ALA A 102 -8.51 13.18 -29.14
CA ALA A 102 -9.76 13.87 -29.46
C ALA A 102 -9.51 15.25 -30.06
N PHE A 103 -8.54 16.01 -29.53
CA PHE A 103 -8.15 17.30 -30.10
C PHE A 103 -7.54 17.15 -31.49
N GLU A 104 -6.62 16.20 -31.69
CA GLU A 104 -6.07 15.89 -33.02
C GLU A 104 -7.19 15.60 -34.02
N LYS A 105 -8.17 14.77 -33.63
CA LYS A 105 -9.30 14.45 -34.49
C LYS A 105 -10.21 15.64 -34.79
N MET A 106 -10.46 16.51 -33.81
CA MET A 106 -11.23 17.73 -34.04
C MET A 106 -10.52 18.68 -35.01
N ILE A 107 -9.18 18.79 -34.91
CA ILE A 107 -8.38 19.58 -35.84
C ILE A 107 -8.49 19.01 -37.25
N GLU A 108 -8.34 17.68 -37.42
CA GLU A 108 -8.49 17.04 -38.74
C GLU A 108 -9.87 17.31 -39.37
N ILE A 109 -10.94 17.22 -38.58
CA ILE A 109 -12.30 17.51 -39.06
C ILE A 109 -12.41 18.98 -39.49
N ALA A 110 -11.93 19.91 -38.67
CA ALA A 110 -11.99 21.34 -38.98
C ALA A 110 -11.18 21.70 -40.23
N GLU A 111 -9.97 21.14 -40.40
CA GLU A 111 -9.17 21.35 -41.61
C GLU A 111 -9.87 20.79 -42.86
N ALA A 112 -10.55 19.64 -42.75
CA ALA A 112 -11.27 19.03 -43.86
C ALA A 112 -12.54 19.79 -44.27
N GLU A 113 -13.29 20.33 -43.30
CA GLU A 113 -14.54 21.08 -43.55
C GLU A 113 -14.27 22.50 -44.06
N GLU A 114 -13.28 23.19 -43.50
CA GLU A 114 -13.00 24.60 -43.80
C GLU A 114 -11.93 24.78 -44.89
N GLY A 115 -11.23 23.71 -45.29
CA GLY A 115 -10.19 23.75 -46.32
C GLY A 115 -8.95 24.58 -45.93
N ILE A 116 -8.79 24.90 -44.64
CA ILE A 116 -7.65 25.64 -44.08
C ILE A 116 -6.70 24.68 -43.37
N SER A 117 -5.40 25.00 -43.35
CA SER A 117 -4.44 24.28 -42.51
C SER A 117 -4.21 25.04 -41.21
N ILE A 118 -4.67 24.45 -40.11
CA ILE A 118 -4.55 24.94 -38.74
C ILE A 118 -3.16 24.59 -38.18
N LEU A 119 -2.60 23.43 -38.53
CA LEU A 119 -1.32 22.96 -37.98
C LEU A 119 -0.08 23.48 -38.74
N LYS A 120 -0.19 23.88 -40.01
CA LYS A 120 0.93 24.52 -40.73
C LYS A 120 0.93 26.03 -40.54
N LYS A 121 1.89 26.56 -39.77
CA LYS A 121 2.43 27.90 -40.04
C LYS A 121 3.45 27.77 -41.18
N GLY A 122 3.08 28.24 -42.38
CA GLY A 122 4.05 28.53 -43.43
C GLY A 122 5.13 29.43 -42.83
N GLY A 123 6.38 28.96 -42.85
CA GLY A 123 7.49 29.62 -42.17
C GLY A 123 7.55 31.10 -42.53
N ALA A 124 7.58 31.95 -41.49
CA ALA A 124 7.89 33.36 -41.65
C ALA A 124 9.33 33.46 -42.19
N LYS A 125 9.46 33.77 -43.48
CA LYS A 125 10.67 34.37 -44.03
C LYS A 125 10.55 35.88 -43.82
N GLN A 126 11.23 36.41 -42.82
CA GLN A 126 11.59 37.83 -42.73
C GLN A 126 12.99 37.94 -42.15
#